data_AF-A0A969XXW1-F1
#
_entry.id   AF-A0A969XXW1-F1
#
_cell.length_a   1.000
_cell.length_b   1.000
_cell.length_c   1.000
_cell.angle_alpha   90.00
_cell.angle_beta   90.00
_cell.angle_gamma   90.00
#
_symmetry.space_group_name_H-M   'P 1'
#
loop_
_entity.id
_entity.type
_entity.pdbx_description
1 polymer ?
#
loop_
_entity_poly.entity_id
_entity_poly.type
_entity_poly.pdbx_seq_one_letter_code
_entity_poly.pdbx_strand_id
1 'polypeptide(L)'
;MTPPKTAPEIDELRRAVSAYLEAAYGGHPPAPLLERFLPPAGASVEAWLMGEQVERDPSGVPFEQVRSFALRLGNSGYPHMKLRLTRTDGNTRYVFSVDAHDMVLHAPPGSPDAAALDALKKENARIARCIVECWHAQQVRTEHDRLREMIRQAKDGRL
;
A
#
# COMPACT_ATOMS: atom_id res chain seq x y z
N MET A 1 12.84 -26.71 -1.95
CA MET A 1 13.29 -25.36 -2.37
C MET A 1 12.10 -24.66 -3.00
N THR A 2 11.48 -23.71 -2.32
CA THR A 2 10.41 -22.90 -2.91
C THR A 2 11.08 -21.84 -3.79
N PRO A 3 10.75 -21.71 -5.09
CA PRO A 3 11.35 -20.70 -5.94
C PRO A 3 11.09 -19.28 -5.35
N PRO A 4 11.97 -18.30 -5.61
CA PRO A 4 11.78 -16.95 -5.09
C PRO A 4 10.44 -16.41 -5.62
N LYS A 5 9.54 -16.01 -4.70
CA LYS A 5 8.24 -15.44 -5.05
C LYS A 5 8.46 -14.26 -5.98
N THR A 6 8.17 -14.46 -7.27
CA THR A 6 8.02 -13.43 -8.31
C THR A 6 6.96 -12.40 -7.87
N ALA A 7 6.66 -11.38 -8.68
CA ALA A 7 5.60 -10.42 -8.37
C ALA A 7 4.36 -11.05 -7.71
N PRO A 8 3.67 -10.35 -6.77
CA PRO A 8 2.52 -10.95 -6.08
C PRO A 8 1.55 -11.51 -7.12
N GLU A 9 1.00 -12.68 -6.85
CA GLU A 9 -0.05 -13.22 -7.72
C GLU A 9 -1.21 -12.23 -7.80
N ILE A 10 -1.94 -12.23 -8.93
CA ILE A 10 -3.05 -11.30 -9.13
C ILE A 10 -4.09 -11.39 -8.00
N ASP A 11 -4.30 -12.59 -7.46
CA ASP A 11 -5.22 -12.82 -6.34
C ASP A 11 -4.70 -12.24 -5.03
N GLU A 12 -3.38 -12.20 -4.81
CA GLU A 12 -2.78 -11.54 -3.64
C GLU A 12 -2.99 -10.04 -3.72
N LEU A 13 -2.78 -9.44 -4.90
CA LEU A 13 -3.03 -8.03 -5.14
C LEU A 13 -4.51 -7.67 -5.02
N ARG A 14 -5.42 -8.51 -5.55
CA ARG A 14 -6.87 -8.35 -5.39
C ARG A 14 -7.27 -8.35 -3.91
N ARG A 15 -6.80 -9.33 -3.13
CA ARG A 15 -7.06 -9.39 -1.68
C ARG A 15 -6.56 -8.13 -0.97
N ALA A 16 -5.34 -7.69 -1.29
CA ALA A 16 -4.77 -6.50 -0.68
C ALA A 16 -5.58 -5.23 -1.00
N VAL A 17 -6.01 -5.04 -2.25
CA VAL A 17 -6.86 -3.91 -2.67
C VAL A 17 -8.24 -3.97 -2.02
N SER A 18 -8.91 -5.12 -2.05
CA SER A 18 -10.23 -5.30 -1.41
C SER A 18 -10.18 -4.97 0.08
N ALA A 19 -9.21 -5.55 0.80
CA ALA A 19 -9.03 -5.32 2.23
C ALA A 19 -8.73 -3.85 2.55
N TYR A 20 -7.94 -3.18 1.70
CA TYR A 20 -7.68 -1.75 1.83
C TYR A 20 -8.99 -0.96 1.72
N LEU A 21 -9.74 -1.17 0.63
CA LEU A 21 -10.95 -0.41 0.33
C LEU A 21 -12.05 -0.66 1.38
N GLU A 22 -12.22 -1.89 1.84
CA GLU A 22 -13.16 -2.21 2.93
C GLU A 22 -12.79 -1.46 4.22
N ALA A 23 -11.53 -1.50 4.65
CA ALA A 23 -11.10 -0.82 5.88
C ALA A 23 -11.16 0.72 5.75
N ALA A 24 -10.75 1.27 4.59
CA ALA A 24 -10.69 2.72 4.35
C ALA A 24 -12.07 3.39 4.23
N TYR A 25 -13.11 2.62 3.94
CA TYR A 25 -14.48 3.10 3.72
C TYR A 25 -15.51 2.40 4.62
N GLY A 26 -15.08 1.84 5.76
CA GLY A 26 -15.98 1.29 6.77
C GLY A 26 -16.87 0.14 6.27
N GLY A 27 -16.34 -0.71 5.38
CA GLY A 27 -17.04 -1.84 4.77
C GLY A 27 -17.88 -1.49 3.54
N HIS A 28 -17.95 -0.20 3.17
CA HIS A 28 -18.77 0.27 2.05
C HIS A 28 -17.93 1.04 1.01
N PRO A 29 -17.00 0.37 0.32
CA PRO A 29 -16.15 1.02 -0.67
C PRO A 29 -16.98 1.57 -1.84
N PRO A 30 -16.70 2.79 -2.33
CA PRO A 30 -17.35 3.35 -3.50
C PRO A 30 -17.17 2.45 -4.75
N ALA A 31 -18.26 2.15 -5.46
CA ALA A 31 -18.23 1.33 -6.67
C ALA A 31 -17.21 1.81 -7.73
N PRO A 32 -17.07 3.12 -8.01
CA PRO A 32 -16.06 3.59 -8.96
C PRO A 32 -14.61 3.27 -8.57
N LEU A 33 -14.32 3.17 -7.26
CA LEU A 33 -12.99 2.76 -6.80
C LEU A 33 -12.76 1.26 -6.99
N LEU A 34 -13.76 0.44 -6.72
CA LEU A 34 -13.69 -1.00 -7.00
C LEU A 34 -13.50 -1.27 -8.50
N GLU A 35 -14.31 -0.64 -9.35
CA GLU A 35 -14.24 -0.79 -10.81
C GLU A 35 -12.87 -0.38 -11.37
N ARG A 36 -12.30 0.71 -10.85
CA ARG A 36 -11.02 1.24 -11.32
C ARG A 36 -9.81 0.48 -10.78
N PHE A 37 -9.84 0.08 -9.51
CA PHE A 37 -8.64 -0.35 -8.79
C PHE A 37 -8.63 -1.82 -8.38
N LEU A 38 -9.74 -2.55 -8.45
CA LEU A 38 -9.73 -3.99 -8.21
C LEU A 38 -9.25 -4.72 -9.48
N PRO A 39 -8.06 -5.35 -9.49
CA PRO A 39 -7.55 -6.01 -10.70
C PRO A 39 -8.48 -7.14 -11.13
N PRO A 40 -8.84 -7.34 -12.40
CA PRO A 40 -9.69 -8.46 -12.82
C PRO A 40 -9.12 -9.83 -12.43
N ALA A 41 -9.99 -10.80 -12.13
CA ALA A 41 -9.55 -12.16 -11.81
C ALA A 41 -8.82 -12.78 -13.02
N GLY A 42 -7.69 -13.46 -12.76
CA GLY A 42 -6.86 -14.08 -13.81
C GLY A 42 -6.08 -13.10 -14.69
N ALA A 43 -6.11 -11.78 -14.41
CA ALA A 43 -5.29 -10.83 -15.14
C ALA A 43 -3.79 -11.03 -14.88
N SER A 44 -2.95 -10.64 -15.84
CA SER A 44 -1.51 -10.53 -15.59
C SER A 44 -1.23 -9.40 -14.60
N VAL A 45 -0.54 -9.72 -13.51
CA VAL A 45 -0.14 -8.72 -12.50
C VAL A 45 0.74 -7.64 -13.11
N GLU A 46 1.66 -8.02 -13.99
CA GLU A 46 2.55 -7.08 -14.68
C GLU A 46 1.74 -6.11 -15.57
N ALA A 47 0.88 -6.65 -16.43
CA ALA A 47 0.07 -5.83 -17.32
C ALA A 47 -0.82 -4.86 -16.53
N TRP A 48 -1.40 -5.33 -15.42
CA TRP A 48 -2.24 -4.50 -14.56
C TRP A 48 -1.45 -3.41 -13.82
N LEU A 49 -0.31 -3.76 -13.23
CA LEU A 49 0.57 -2.81 -12.53
C LEU A 49 1.21 -1.77 -13.46
N MET A 50 1.28 -2.06 -14.76
CA MET A 50 1.77 -1.13 -15.78
C MET A 50 0.67 -0.24 -16.38
N GLY A 51 -0.59 -0.40 -15.93
CA GLY A 51 -1.74 0.41 -16.35
C GLY A 51 -1.70 1.87 -15.84
N GLU A 52 -2.55 2.70 -16.42
CA GLU A 52 -2.60 4.16 -16.14
C GLU A 52 -3.10 4.52 -14.73
N GLN A 53 -3.83 3.61 -14.10
CA GLN A 53 -4.31 3.77 -12.72
C GLN A 53 -3.19 3.63 -11.68
N VAL A 54 -2.00 3.18 -12.09
CA VAL A 54 -0.89 2.85 -11.18
C VAL A 54 0.26 3.85 -11.34
N GLU A 55 0.56 4.55 -10.24
CA GLU A 55 1.77 5.37 -10.14
C GLU A 55 3.00 4.46 -9.99
N ARG A 56 4.11 4.80 -10.64
CA ARG A 56 5.33 3.96 -10.69
C ARG A 56 6.57 4.78 -10.35
N ASP A 57 7.49 4.19 -9.61
CA ASP A 57 8.83 4.74 -9.37
C ASP A 57 9.94 3.70 -9.63
N PRO A 58 10.89 3.98 -10.55
CA PRO A 58 10.85 5.08 -11.51
C PRO A 58 9.70 4.89 -12.53
N SER A 59 9.24 5.99 -13.11
CA SER A 59 8.21 5.97 -14.18
C SER A 59 8.86 5.87 -15.57
N GLY A 60 8.11 5.37 -16.56
CA GLY A 60 8.57 5.28 -17.95
C GLY A 60 9.62 4.20 -18.22
N VAL A 61 9.88 3.31 -17.25
CA VAL A 61 10.80 2.18 -17.39
C VAL A 61 10.04 0.85 -17.56
N PRO A 62 10.69 -0.20 -18.08
CA PRO A 62 10.13 -1.55 -18.10
C PRO A 62 9.77 -2.08 -16.71
N PHE A 63 8.85 -3.04 -16.64
CA PHE A 63 8.32 -3.59 -15.38
C PHE A 63 9.44 -4.06 -14.44
N GLU A 64 10.43 -4.77 -14.96
CA GLU A 64 11.58 -5.30 -14.20
C GLU A 64 12.49 -4.23 -13.60
N GLN A 65 12.35 -2.97 -14.02
CA GLN A 65 13.12 -1.83 -13.50
C GLN A 65 12.30 -0.95 -12.55
N VAL A 66 10.98 -1.13 -12.48
CA VAL A 66 10.12 -0.41 -11.52
C VAL A 66 10.41 -0.92 -10.11
N ARG A 67 10.71 -0.01 -9.19
CA ARG A 67 11.01 -0.31 -7.78
C ARG A 67 9.77 -0.31 -6.91
N SER A 68 8.82 0.57 -7.20
CA SER A 68 7.55 0.62 -6.47
C SER A 68 6.38 1.01 -7.34
N PHE A 69 5.22 0.52 -6.94
CA PHE A 69 3.92 0.83 -7.51
C PHE A 69 3.05 1.47 -6.43
N ALA A 70 2.19 2.42 -6.81
CA ALA A 70 1.24 3.01 -5.89
C ALA A 70 -0.15 3.18 -6.52
N LEU A 71 -1.18 2.84 -5.76
CA LEU A 71 -2.58 3.05 -6.09
C LEU A 71 -3.11 4.14 -5.17
N ARG A 72 -3.57 5.26 -5.74
CA ARG A 72 -4.23 6.32 -4.97
C ARG A 72 -5.69 5.95 -4.74
N LEU A 73 -5.91 5.20 -3.66
CA LEU A 73 -7.22 4.67 -3.29
C LEU A 73 -8.00 5.63 -2.38
N GLY A 74 -7.30 6.43 -1.57
CA GLY A 74 -7.91 7.34 -0.60
C GLY A 74 -8.60 6.61 0.57
N ASN A 75 -9.29 7.39 1.39
CA ASN A 75 -10.22 6.91 2.42
C ASN A 75 -11.44 7.84 2.49
N SER A 76 -12.39 7.58 3.39
CA SER A 76 -13.63 8.36 3.52
C SER A 76 -13.42 9.86 3.83
N GLY A 77 -12.31 10.23 4.46
CA GLY A 77 -11.97 11.61 4.82
C GLY A 77 -10.79 12.21 4.05
N TYR A 78 -10.01 11.41 3.31
CA TYR A 78 -8.77 11.85 2.66
C TYR A 78 -8.49 11.13 1.33
N PRO A 79 -8.57 11.80 0.17
CA PRO A 79 -8.50 11.15 -1.14
C PRO A 79 -7.07 10.83 -1.62
N HIS A 80 -6.03 11.24 -0.89
CA HIS A 80 -4.64 11.13 -1.36
C HIS A 80 -3.85 9.98 -0.74
N MET A 81 -4.46 9.23 0.17
CA MET A 81 -3.89 8.03 0.75
C MET A 81 -3.65 6.95 -0.32
N LYS A 82 -2.56 6.19 -0.20
CA LYS A 82 -2.18 5.19 -1.21
C LYS A 82 -1.92 3.83 -0.61
N LEU A 83 -2.22 2.80 -1.39
CA LEU A 83 -1.61 1.48 -1.26
C LEU A 83 -0.30 1.51 -2.04
N ARG A 84 0.80 1.10 -1.42
CA ARG A 84 2.10 0.93 -2.08
C ARG A 84 2.52 -0.53 -2.12
N LEU A 85 3.19 -0.89 -3.20
CA LEU A 85 3.80 -2.18 -3.41
C LEU A 85 5.27 -1.95 -3.80
N THR A 86 6.19 -2.25 -2.89
CA THR A 86 7.61 -1.94 -3.04
C THR A 86 8.44 -3.20 -3.16
N ARG A 87 9.42 -3.21 -4.07
CA ARG A 87 10.42 -4.28 -4.16
C ARG A 87 11.43 -4.16 -3.03
N THR A 88 11.69 -5.27 -2.34
CA THR A 88 12.75 -5.32 -1.31
C THR A 88 14.08 -5.75 -1.91
N ASP A 89 15.16 -5.59 -1.14
CA ASP A 89 16.54 -5.91 -1.51
C ASP A 89 16.66 -7.27 -2.20
N GLY A 90 17.46 -7.30 -3.27
CA GLY A 90 17.59 -8.44 -4.16
C GLY A 90 16.53 -8.51 -5.26
N ASN A 91 15.62 -7.52 -5.36
CA ASN A 91 14.64 -7.35 -6.45
C ASN A 91 13.68 -8.54 -6.67
N THR A 92 13.59 -9.43 -5.68
CA THR A 92 12.92 -10.74 -5.79
C THR A 92 11.70 -10.87 -4.90
N ARG A 93 11.32 -9.83 -4.14
CA ARG A 93 10.15 -9.87 -3.25
C ARG A 93 9.49 -8.51 -3.21
N TYR A 94 8.19 -8.52 -3.00
CA TYR A 94 7.39 -7.32 -2.81
C TYR A 94 6.80 -7.27 -1.41
N VAL A 95 6.61 -6.06 -0.91
CA VAL A 95 5.92 -5.76 0.35
C VAL A 95 4.84 -4.72 0.12
N PHE A 96 3.68 -4.94 0.74
CA PHE A 96 2.62 -3.96 0.79
C PHE A 96 2.85 -2.96 1.93
N SER A 97 2.57 -1.69 1.67
CA SER A 97 2.48 -0.67 2.70
C SER A 97 1.40 0.35 2.40
N VAL A 98 1.04 1.12 3.42
CA VAL A 98 0.07 2.20 3.32
C VAL A 98 0.82 3.52 3.43
N ASP A 99 0.67 4.37 2.42
CA ASP A 99 1.21 5.72 2.42
C ASP A 99 0.07 6.69 2.74
N ALA A 100 0.06 7.23 3.96
CA ALA A 100 -0.91 8.23 4.40
C ALA A 100 -0.86 9.49 3.52
N HIS A 101 0.31 9.80 2.95
CA HIS A 101 0.56 10.97 2.10
C HIS A 101 0.11 12.32 2.69
N ASP A 102 -0.02 12.41 4.01
CA ASP A 102 -0.52 13.59 4.73
C ASP A 102 0.59 14.41 5.40
N MET A 103 1.84 13.95 5.33
CA MET A 103 3.01 14.69 5.80
C MET A 103 3.18 16.04 5.09
N VAL A 104 2.73 16.13 3.83
CA VAL A 104 2.74 17.37 3.04
C VAL A 104 1.73 18.40 3.54
N LEU A 105 0.76 17.99 4.36
CA LEU A 105 -0.22 18.89 4.93
C LEU A 105 0.38 19.62 6.13
N HIS A 106 0.43 20.95 6.06
CA HIS A 106 0.92 21.80 7.14
C HIS A 106 -0.01 22.99 7.33
N ALA A 107 -0.41 23.25 8.58
CA ALA A 107 -1.12 24.44 8.97
C ALA A 107 -0.11 25.45 9.54
N PRO A 108 -0.07 26.70 9.05
CA PRO A 108 0.80 27.73 9.63
C PRO A 108 0.51 27.94 11.13
N PRO A 109 1.49 28.40 11.93
CA PRO A 109 1.28 28.75 13.33
C PRO A 109 0.10 29.71 13.52
N GLY A 110 -0.81 29.38 14.44
CA GLY A 110 -2.01 30.18 14.72
C GLY A 110 -3.19 29.95 13.76
N SER A 111 -3.06 29.09 12.76
CA SER A 111 -4.17 28.77 11.86
C SER A 111 -5.34 28.08 12.61
N PRO A 112 -6.60 28.48 12.37
CA PRO A 112 -7.77 27.79 12.92
C PRO A 112 -7.89 26.35 12.42
N ASP A 113 -7.25 26.02 11.28
CA ASP A 113 -7.32 24.68 10.68
C ASP A 113 -6.38 23.67 11.36
N ALA A 114 -5.48 24.12 12.23
CA ALA A 114 -4.47 23.26 12.85
C ALA A 114 -5.10 22.06 13.59
N ALA A 115 -6.20 22.28 14.31
CA ALA A 115 -6.90 21.22 15.03
C ALA A 115 -7.57 20.21 14.07
N ALA A 116 -8.22 20.70 13.01
CA ALA A 116 -8.85 19.84 12.00
C ALA A 116 -7.80 19.00 11.26
N LEU A 117 -6.65 19.59 10.95
CA LEU A 117 -5.56 18.91 10.27
C LEU A 117 -4.90 17.83 11.14
N ASP A 118 -4.71 18.08 12.44
CA ASP A 118 -4.22 17.07 13.37
C ASP A 118 -5.21 15.91 13.52
N ALA A 119 -6.51 16.21 13.60
CA ALA A 119 -7.56 15.19 13.62
C ALA A 119 -7.54 14.32 12.35
N LEU A 120 -7.39 14.94 11.17
CA LEU A 120 -7.26 14.22 9.89
C LEU A 120 -6.07 13.26 9.88
N LYS A 121 -4.89 13.72 10.31
CA LYS A 121 -3.67 12.90 10.37
C LYS A 121 -3.82 11.72 11.34
N LYS A 122 -4.43 11.95 12.50
CA LYS A 122 -4.74 10.89 13.47
C LYS A 122 -5.68 9.83 12.87
N GLU A 123 -6.69 10.27 12.14
CA GLU A 123 -7.63 9.36 11.49
C GLU A 123 -6.98 8.57 10.34
N ASN A 124 -6.19 9.23 9.50
CA ASN A 124 -5.38 8.55 8.48
C ASN A 124 -4.47 7.48 9.09
N ALA A 125 -3.78 7.79 10.20
CA ALA A 125 -2.92 6.83 10.89
C ALA A 125 -3.72 5.64 11.47
N ARG A 126 -4.92 5.90 12.02
CA ARG A 126 -5.83 4.86 12.52
C ARG A 126 -6.27 3.91 11.39
N ILE A 127 -6.70 4.48 10.26
CA ILE A 127 -7.11 3.71 9.07
C ILE A 127 -5.95 2.90 8.51
N ALA A 128 -4.75 3.50 8.40
CA ALA A 128 -3.55 2.81 7.92
C ALA A 128 -3.24 1.57 8.77
N ARG A 129 -3.32 1.70 10.09
CA ARG A 129 -3.12 0.57 11.01
C ARG A 129 -4.17 -0.52 10.80
N CYS A 130 -5.44 -0.15 10.67
CA CYS A 130 -6.53 -1.10 10.43
C CYS A 130 -6.32 -1.89 9.12
N ILE A 131 -5.92 -1.21 8.03
CA ILE A 131 -5.60 -1.86 6.75
C ILE A 131 -4.47 -2.87 6.92
N VAL A 132 -3.39 -2.50 7.61
CA VAL A 132 -2.25 -3.38 7.86
C VAL A 132 -2.66 -4.60 8.71
N GLU A 133 -3.51 -4.42 9.72
CA GLU A 133 -4.09 -5.52 10.50
C GLU A 133 -4.92 -6.48 9.63
N CYS A 134 -5.76 -5.95 8.72
CA CYS A 134 -6.51 -6.76 7.75
C CYS A 134 -5.59 -7.56 6.83
N TRP A 135 -4.50 -6.95 6.34
CA TRP A 135 -3.52 -7.65 5.51
C TRP A 135 -2.79 -8.76 6.27
N HIS A 136 -2.41 -8.53 7.52
CA HIS A 136 -1.81 -9.57 8.36
C HIS A 136 -2.76 -10.76 8.56
N ALA A 137 -4.06 -10.52 8.81
CA ALA A 137 -5.06 -11.56 8.95
C ALA A 137 -5.23 -12.39 7.65
N GLN A 138 -4.97 -11.78 6.49
CA GLN A 138 -5.05 -12.42 5.17
C GLN A 138 -3.69 -12.97 4.68
N GLN A 139 -2.67 -12.99 5.54
CA GLN A 139 -1.31 -13.43 5.22
C GLN A 139 -0.67 -12.69 4.03
N VAL A 140 -1.10 -11.46 3.78
CA VAL A 140 -0.47 -10.55 2.82
C VAL A 140 0.81 -10.01 3.46
N ARG A 141 1.93 -10.09 2.75
CA ARG A 141 3.22 -9.65 3.30
C ARG A 141 3.31 -8.13 3.33
N THR A 142 3.59 -7.58 4.50
CA THR A 142 3.68 -6.13 4.70
C THR A 142 5.12 -5.66 4.94
N GLU A 143 5.36 -4.35 4.78
CA GLU A 143 6.63 -3.71 5.16
C GLU A 143 6.91 -3.87 6.67
N HIS A 144 5.87 -3.89 7.49
CA HIS A 144 5.97 -4.14 8.93
C HIS A 144 6.53 -5.53 9.25
N ASP A 145 6.12 -6.57 8.50
CA ASP A 145 6.68 -7.92 8.64
C ASP A 145 8.17 -7.95 8.31
N ARG A 146 8.57 -7.24 7.25
CA ARG A 146 9.97 -7.13 6.82
C ARG A 146 10.83 -6.43 7.87
N LEU A 147 10.36 -5.32 8.44
CA LEU A 147 11.09 -4.61 9.50
C LEU A 147 11.28 -5.49 10.74
N ARG A 148 10.27 -6.27 11.14
CA ARG A 148 10.40 -7.24 12.24
C ARG A 148 11.43 -8.33 11.96
N GLU A 149 11.49 -8.83 10.73
CA GLU A 149 12.49 -9.79 10.30
C GLU A 149 13.90 -9.20 10.35
N MET A 150 14.08 -7.98 9.82
CA MET A 150 15.38 -7.28 9.84
C MET A 150 15.87 -7.02 11.27
N ILE A 151 14.99 -6.56 12.17
CA ILE A 151 15.34 -6.35 13.59
C ILE A 151 15.81 -7.67 14.23
N ARG A 152 15.17 -8.79 13.89
CA ARG A 152 15.57 -10.11 14.39
C ARG A 152 16.94 -10.53 13.85
N GLN A 153 17.15 -10.38 12.55
CA GLN A 153 18.44 -10.66 11.89
C GLN A 153 19.57 -9.81 12.47
N ALA A 154 19.31 -8.53 12.76
CA ALA A 154 20.26 -7.63 13.41
C ALA A 154 20.64 -8.12 14.82
N LYS A 155 19.63 -8.50 15.63
CA LYS A 155 19.83 -9.03 16.98
C LYS A 155 20.59 -10.35 17.00
N ASP A 156 20.39 -11.17 15.97
CA ASP A 156 21.04 -12.47 15.82
C ASP A 156 22.44 -12.38 15.16
N GLY A 157 22.92 -11.17 14.84
CA GLY A 157 24.25 -10.95 14.23
C GLY A 157 24.36 -11.43 12.77
N ARG A 158 23.25 -11.44 12.02
CA ARG A 158 23.16 -11.98 10.64
C ARG A 158 22.94 -10.91 9.56
N LEU A 159 23.17 -9.64 9.89
CA LEU A 159 23.20 -8.52 8.94
C LEU A 159 24.64 -8.10 8.67
#